data_AF-A0AAE6EP40-F1
#
_entry.id   AF-A0AAE6EP40-F1
#
_cell.length_a   1.000
_cell.length_b   1.000
_cell.length_c   1.000
_cell.angle_alpha   90.00
_cell.angle_beta   90.00
_cell.angle_gamma   90.00
#
_symmetry.space_group_name_H-M   'P 1'
#
loop_
_entity.id
_entity.type
_entity.pdbx_description
1 polymer ?
#
loop_
_entity_poly.entity_id
_entity_poly.type
_entity_poly.pdbx_seq_one_letter_code
_entity_poly.pdbx_strand_id
1 'polypeptide(L)' 'MSTAIEHLKERTKTCMGNDGHVVGVVEYDEAIAALHIQKACLIEHFKNFILNVRLCQAIGLNKDWEQILDEQFKDL' A
#
# COMPACT_ATOMS: atom_id res chain seq x y z
N MET A 1 2.17 -3.87 7.91
CA MET A 1 0.71 -3.90 7.67
C MET A 1 0.34 -2.55 7.06
N SER A 2 -0.34 -2.51 5.91
CA SER A 2 -0.66 -1.24 5.21
C SER A 2 -1.77 -0.47 5.94
N THR A 3 -1.59 0.84 6.13
CA THR A 3 -2.57 1.73 6.79
C THR A 3 -3.95 1.67 6.14
N ALA A 4 -4.04 1.42 4.82
CA ALA A 4 -5.30 1.22 4.12
C ALA A 4 -6.01 -0.08 4.53
N ILE A 5 -5.25 -1.16 4.80
CA ILE A 5 -5.80 -2.44 5.27
C ILE A 5 -6.32 -2.30 6.70
N GLU A 6 -5.61 -1.58 7.57
CA GLU A 6 -6.07 -1.29 8.93
C GLU A 6 -7.37 -0.47 8.91
N HIS A 7 -7.41 0.58 8.08
CA HIS A 7 -8.61 1.38 7.88
C HIS A 7 -9.82 0.55 7.42
N LEU A 8 -9.64 -0.37 6.46
CA LEU A 8 -10.70 -1.27 6.03
C LEU A 8 -11.10 -2.26 7.12
N LYS A 9 -10.15 -2.84 7.86
CA LYS A 9 -10.43 -3.81 8.93
C LYS A 9 -11.28 -3.21 10.05
N GLU A 10 -10.99 -1.96 10.44
CA GLU A 10 -11.74 -1.25 11.49
C GLU A 10 -13.18 -0.91 11.06
N ARG A 11 -13.43 -0.81 9.75
CA ARG A 11 -14.73 -0.38 9.18
C ARG A 11 -15.52 -1.53 8.55
N THR A 12 -14.94 -2.72 8.49
CA THR A 12 -15.61 -3.93 7.99
C THR A 12 -16.65 -4.39 9.01
N LYS A 13 -17.90 -4.45 8.57
CA LYS A 13 -19.01 -5.04 9.30
C LYS A 13 -19.26 -6.45 8.76
N THR A 14 -19.63 -7.39 9.62
CA THR A 14 -20.04 -8.72 9.18
C THR A 14 -21.55 -8.74 8.94
N CYS A 15 -21.97 -9.24 7.78
CA CYS A 15 -23.37 -9.41 7.40
C CYS A 15 -23.61 -10.84 6.93
N MET A 16 -24.84 -11.33 7.04
CA MET A 16 -25.24 -12.61 6.46
C MET A 16 -25.74 -12.40 5.03
N GLY A 17 -25.08 -13.03 4.07
CA GLY A 17 -25.49 -13.08 2.68
C GLY A 17 -26.79 -13.86 2.51
N ASN A 18 -27.46 -13.63 1.38
CA ASN A 18 -28.72 -14.31 1.04
C ASN A 18 -28.53 -15.82 0.81
N ASP A 19 -27.30 -16.28 0.64
CA ASP A 19 -26.86 -17.68 0.57
C ASP A 19 -26.55 -18.29 1.96
N GLY A 20 -26.81 -17.55 3.05
CA GLY A 20 -26.53 -17.96 4.42
C GLY A 20 -25.06 -17.84 4.84
N HIS A 21 -24.19 -17.28 3.99
CA HIS A 21 -22.75 -17.16 4.28
C HIS A 21 -22.44 -15.81 4.94
N VAL A 22 -21.53 -15.80 5.91
CA VAL A 22 -21.08 -14.54 6.54
C VAL A 22 -20.08 -13.84 5.61
N VAL A 23 -20.37 -12.59 5.26
CA VAL A 23 -19.52 -11.74 4.41
C VAL A 23 -19.10 -10.49 5.16
N GLY A 24 -17.86 -10.05 4.94
CA GLY A 24 -17.39 -8.74 5.37
C GLY A 24 -17.84 -7.68 4.38
N VAL A 25 -18.52 -6.64 4.86
CA VAL A 25 -19.03 -5.53 4.06
C VAL A 25 -18.41 -4.24 4.58
N VAL A 26 -17.93 -3.42 3.67
CA VAL A 26 -17.45 -2.06 3.93
C VAL A 26 -18.33 -1.09 3.14
N GLU A 27 -18.61 0.08 3.71
CA GLU A 27 -19.36 1.12 3.02
C GLU A 27 -18.51 1.70 1.86
N TYR A 28 -19.16 2.06 0.75
CA TYR A 28 -18.46 2.50 -0.46
C TYR A 28 -17.49 3.65 -0.19
N ASP A 29 -17.90 4.64 0.62
CA ASP A 29 -17.07 5.80 0.95
C ASP A 29 -15.82 5.40 1.77
N GLU A 30 -15.93 4.40 2.65
CA GLU A 30 -14.79 3.86 3.41
C GLU A 30 -13.84 3.08 2.48
N ALA A 31 -14.37 2.35 1.48
CA ALA A 31 -13.55 1.71 0.45
C ALA A 31 -12.78 2.74 -0.37
N ILE A 32 -13.44 3.84 -0.76
CA ILE A 32 -12.82 4.94 -1.49
C ILE A 32 -11.76 5.65 -0.64
N ALA A 33 -12.02 5.86 0.66
CA ALA A 33 -11.04 6.43 1.58
C ALA A 33 -9.79 5.54 1.69
N ALA A 34 -9.96 4.22 1.84
CA ALA A 34 -8.86 3.26 1.85
C ALA A 34 -8.01 3.32 0.57
N LEU A 35 -8.64 3.42 -0.60
CA LEU A 35 -7.94 3.55 -1.88
C LEU A 35 -7.12 4.84 -1.96
N HIS A 36 -7.65 5.96 -1.44
CA HIS A 36 -6.91 7.22 -1.38
C HIS A 36 -5.72 7.14 -0.43
N ILE A 37 -5.86 6.49 0.72
CA ILE A 37 -4.76 6.23 1.66
C ILE A 37 -3.69 5.37 0.97
N GLN A 38 -4.09 4.26 0.32
CA GLN A 38 -3.16 3.39 -0.40
C GLN A 38 -2.41 4.13 -1.50
N LYS A 39 -3.11 4.98 -2.27
CA LYS A 39 -2.50 5.84 -3.29
C LYS A 39 -1.47 6.79 -2.69
N ALA A 40 -1.79 7.44 -1.57
CA ALA A 40 -0.87 8.35 -0.90
C ALA A 40 0.39 7.62 -0.42
N CYS A 41 0.24 6.44 0.19
CA CYS A 41 1.36 5.60 0.61
C CYS A 41 2.25 5.21 -0.59
N LEU A 42 1.67 4.77 -1.71
CA LEU A 42 2.43 4.41 -2.91
C LEU A 42 3.22 5.60 -3.47
N ILE A 43 2.61 6.79 -3.53
CA ILE A 43 3.29 8.01 -3.99
C ILE A 43 4.51 8.31 -3.10
N GLU A 44 4.35 8.17 -1.78
CA GLU A 44 5.44 8.44 -0.84
C GLU A 44 6.58 7.41 -0.95
N HIS A 45 6.24 6.13 -1.12
CA HIS A 45 7.23 5.08 -1.42
C HIS A 45 8.00 5.39 -2.71
N PHE A 46 7.31 5.81 -3.77
CA PHE A 46 7.96 6.17 -5.04
C PHE A 46 8.89 7.39 -4.91
N LYS A 47 8.52 8.40 -4.12
CA LYS A 47 9.43 9.54 -3.86
C LYS A 47 10.70 9.09 -3.15
N ASN A 48 10.55 8.25 -2.12
CA ASN A 48 11.69 7.71 -1.37
C ASN A 48 12.58 6.83 -2.25
N PHE A 49 12.00 6.03 -3.15
CA PHE A 49 12.73 5.29 -4.18
C PHE A 49 13.59 6.23 -5.05
N ILE A 50 12.99 7.26 -5.64
CA ILE A 50 13.68 8.22 -6.51
C ILE A 50 14.83 8.90 -5.76
N LEU A 51 14.60 9.27 -4.50
CA LEU A 51 15.63 9.87 -3.66
C LEU A 51 16.80 8.91 -3.43
N ASN A 52 16.53 7.64 -3.11
CA ASN A 52 17.56 6.62 -2.90
C ASN A 52 18.38 6.36 -4.16
N VAL A 53 17.74 6.27 -5.33
CA VAL A 53 18.44 6.12 -6.61
C VAL A 53 19.36 7.31 -6.86
N ARG A 54 18.87 8.55 -6.66
CA ARG A 54 19.69 9.77 -6.81
C ARG A 54 20.86 9.81 -5.84
N LEU A 55 20.65 9.42 -4.59
CA LEU A 55 21.71 9.35 -3.59
C LEU A 55 22.78 8.32 -3.98
N CYS A 56 22.38 7.12 -4.42
CA CYS A 56 23.31 6.10 -4.90
C CYS A 56 24.15 6.60 -6.08
N GLN A 57 23.53 7.27 -7.05
CA GLN A 57 24.23 7.90 -8.17
C GLN A 57 25.21 8.99 -7.71
N ALA A 58 24.81 9.84 -6.77
CA ALA A 58 25.65 10.95 -6.27
C ALA A 58 26.91 10.47 -5.52
N ILE A 59 26.83 9.33 -4.85
CA ILE A 59 27.97 8.74 -4.10
C ILE A 59 28.77 7.72 -4.92
N GLY A 60 28.46 7.57 -6.23
CA GLY A 60 29.16 6.63 -7.12
C GLY A 60 28.84 5.15 -6.87
N LEU A 61 27.79 4.86 -6.10
CA LEU A 61 27.27 3.52 -5.91
C LEU A 61 26.35 3.17 -7.09
N ASN A 62 26.88 2.40 -8.04
CA ASN A 62 26.06 1.72 -9.04
C ASN A 62 25.34 0.52 -8.37
N LYS A 63 24.32 0.81 -7.57
CA LYS A 63 23.32 -0.19 -7.21
C LYS A 63 22.40 -0.39 -8.40
N ASP A 64 22.10 -1.65 -8.71
CA ASP A 64 21.07 -1.98 -9.69
C ASP A 64 19.72 -1.42 -9.19
N TRP A 65 19.06 -0.62 -10.01
CA TRP A 65 17.80 0.01 -9.63
C TRP A 65 16.70 -1.06 -9.44
N GLU A 66 16.82 -2.21 -10.11
CA GLU A 66 15.97 -3.39 -9.90
C GLU A 66 16.16 -3.97 -8.49
N GLN A 67 17.39 -4.03 -7.98
CA GLN A 67 17.64 -4.46 -6.59
C GLN A 67 17.07 -3.47 -5.57
N ILE A 68 17.12 -2.16 -5.83
CA ILE A 68 16.54 -1.16 -4.93
C ILE A 68 15.00 -1.28 -4.92
N LEU A 69 14.39 -1.54 -6.08
CA LEU A 69 12.95 -1.84 -6.18
C LEU A 69 12.60 -3.11 -5.42
N ASP A 70 13.30 -4.21 -5.70
CA ASP A 70 13.05 -5.49 -5.03
C ASP A 70 13.21 -5.37 -3.52
N GLU A 71 14.22 -4.65 -3.01
CA GLU A 71 14.40 -4.41 -1.57
C GLU A 71 13.28 -3.54 -0.96
N GLN A 72 12.82 -2.50 -1.67
CA GLN A 72 11.80 -1.58 -1.15
C GLN A 72 10.37 -2.12 -1.23
N PHE A 73 10.08 -2.98 -2.20
CA PHE A 73 8.74 -3.50 -2.48
C PHE A 73 8.55 -4.97 -2.05
N LYS A 74 9.58 -5.62 -1.49
CA LYS A 74 9.51 -7.04 -1.05
C LYS A 74 8.38 -7.35 -0.09
N ASP A 75 8.03 -6.38 0.76
CA ASP A 75 7.07 -6.54 1.86
C ASP A 75 5.73 -5.81 1.59
N LEU A 76 5.54 -5.28 0.38
CA LEU A 76 4.30 -4.64 -0.08
C LEU A 76 3.33 -5.70 -0.66
#